data_AF-A0A1Y6CJS9-F1
#
_entry.id   AF-A0A1Y6CJS9-F1
#
_cell.length_a   1.000
_cell.length_b   1.000
_cell.length_c   1.000
_cell.angle_alpha   90.00
_cell.angle_beta   90.00
_cell.angle_gamma   90.00
#
_symmetry.space_group_name_H-M   'P 1'
#
loop_
_entity.id
_entity.type
_entity.pdbx_description
1 polymer ?
#
loop_
_entity_poly.entity_id
_entity_poly.type
_entity_poly.pdbx_seq_one_letter_code
_entity_poly.pdbx_strand_id
1 'polypeptide(L)'
;MSQTIQISAYSSLVEPVEIDFPHKLTGKMEHGSAELQNHLEGFMGYVQQQADGTMTRQAFSVLDHLHKVKHCLAFEISESNLDHLAGWAQRSNSILFLRDGSIRSPNGQVILAPGVELESLEGRVPLTEESNERRERSYVKLEDLKLKAPPIPFSISESEVILRDWNSPKNADKCLLNSAVYFKLHGAKIA
;
A
#
# COMPACT_ATOMS: atom_id res chain seq x y z
N MET A 1 -0.32 -28.11 -20.73
CA MET A 1 -1.17 -26.91 -20.77
C MET A 1 -0.74 -26.05 -19.61
N SER A 2 -0.24 -24.84 -19.83
CA SER A 2 0.10 -23.98 -18.71
C SER A 2 -1.19 -23.40 -18.14
N GLN A 3 -1.37 -23.51 -16.83
CA GLN A 3 -2.53 -23.00 -16.12
C GLN A 3 -2.46 -21.47 -16.07
N THR A 4 -3.61 -20.83 -16.34
CA THR A 4 -3.74 -19.37 -16.29
C THR A 4 -4.19 -18.95 -14.90
N ILE A 5 -3.51 -17.94 -14.34
CA ILE A 5 -3.81 -17.35 -13.04
C ILE A 5 -4.32 -15.93 -13.27
N GLN A 6 -5.44 -15.59 -12.63
CA GLN A 6 -5.96 -14.23 -12.58
C GLN A 6 -5.48 -13.54 -11.31
N ILE A 7 -4.96 -12.33 -11.46
CA ILE A 7 -4.27 -11.58 -10.41
C ILE A 7 -4.76 -10.14 -10.45
N SER A 8 -5.00 -9.57 -9.27
CA SER A 8 -5.15 -8.11 -9.10
C SER A 8 -3.95 -7.58 -8.31
N ALA A 9 -3.17 -6.70 -8.92
CA ALA A 9 -2.00 -6.08 -8.32
C ALA A 9 -2.32 -4.65 -7.86
N TYR A 10 -1.96 -4.32 -6.62
CA TYR A 10 -2.25 -3.05 -5.97
C TYR A 10 -0.95 -2.29 -5.70
N SER A 11 -0.62 -1.34 -6.58
CA SER A 11 0.61 -0.56 -6.56
C SER A 11 0.43 0.73 -5.77
N SER A 12 1.39 1.05 -4.89
CA SER A 12 1.40 2.32 -4.15
C SER A 12 2.19 3.45 -4.85
N LEU A 13 2.88 3.15 -5.96
CA LEU A 13 3.67 4.14 -6.68
C LEU A 13 2.77 5.11 -7.45
N VAL A 14 3.16 6.39 -7.47
CA VAL A 14 2.45 7.42 -8.25
C VAL A 14 2.54 7.15 -9.73
N GLU A 15 3.74 6.86 -10.22
CA GLU A 15 3.98 6.51 -11.62
C GLU A 15 3.79 5.00 -11.82
N PRO A 16 2.88 4.58 -12.72
CA PRO A 16 2.64 3.17 -12.98
C PRO A 16 3.85 2.53 -13.69
N VAL A 17 4.27 1.37 -13.22
CA VAL A 17 5.32 0.56 -13.87
C VAL A 17 4.68 -0.35 -14.92
N GLU A 18 5.10 -0.24 -16.18
CA GLU A 18 4.61 -1.08 -17.27
C GLU A 18 4.89 -2.57 -17.04
N ILE A 19 3.96 -3.42 -17.47
CA ILE A 19 4.10 -4.88 -17.40
C ILE A 19 4.94 -5.34 -18.61
N ASP A 20 6.10 -5.92 -18.34
CA ASP A 20 7.13 -6.29 -19.33
C ASP A 20 7.16 -7.79 -19.67
N PHE A 21 6.12 -8.54 -19.30
CA PHE A 21 5.99 -9.98 -19.55
C PHE A 21 4.63 -10.32 -20.18
N PRO A 22 4.49 -11.51 -20.81
CA PRO A 22 3.23 -11.91 -21.43
C PRO A 22 2.08 -11.99 -20.43
N HIS A 23 1.05 -11.20 -20.67
CA HIS A 23 -0.15 -11.09 -19.83
C HIS A 23 -1.35 -10.71 -20.70
N LYS A 24 -2.54 -10.84 -20.13
CA LYS A 24 -3.78 -10.31 -20.71
C LYS A 24 -4.44 -9.40 -19.66
N LEU A 25 -4.41 -8.10 -19.92
CA LEU A 25 -5.05 -7.11 -19.05
C LEU A 25 -6.57 -7.29 -19.08
N THR A 26 -7.20 -7.34 -17.90
CA THR A 26 -8.65 -7.52 -17.72
C THR A 26 -9.30 -6.32 -17.03
N GLY A 27 -8.53 -5.50 -16.31
CA GLY A 27 -9.01 -4.27 -15.69
C GLY A 27 -7.88 -3.35 -15.25
N LYS A 28 -8.19 -2.05 -15.17
CA LYS A 28 -7.29 -1.01 -14.68
C LYS A 28 -8.11 0.03 -13.93
N MET A 29 -7.68 0.37 -12.73
CA MET A 29 -8.25 1.44 -11.92
C MET A 29 -7.13 2.38 -11.47
N GLU A 30 -7.36 3.68 -11.59
CA GLU A 30 -6.34 4.71 -11.36
C GLU A 30 -6.72 5.67 -10.23
N HIS A 31 -5.71 6.32 -9.67
CA HIS A 31 -5.85 7.28 -8.59
C HIS A 31 -6.78 8.44 -9.00
N GLY A 32 -7.63 8.86 -8.06
CA GLY A 32 -8.59 9.94 -8.29
C GLY A 32 -9.92 9.49 -8.91
N SER A 33 -10.02 8.25 -9.40
CA SER A 33 -11.30 7.67 -9.81
C SER A 33 -12.15 7.25 -8.59
N ALA A 34 -13.47 7.46 -8.68
CA ALA A 34 -14.40 6.95 -7.67
C ALA A 34 -14.44 5.40 -7.66
N GLU A 35 -14.18 4.78 -8.82
CA GLU A 35 -14.09 3.33 -8.96
C GLU A 35 -13.01 2.72 -8.07
N LEU A 36 -11.78 3.25 -8.13
CA LEU A 36 -10.68 2.77 -7.28
C LEU A 36 -10.99 2.99 -5.79
N GLN A 37 -11.55 4.15 -5.44
CA GLN A 37 -11.89 4.47 -4.04
C GLN A 37 -12.89 3.46 -3.46
N ASN A 38 -14.01 3.26 -4.17
CA ASN A 38 -15.04 2.30 -3.75
C ASN A 38 -14.48 0.87 -3.67
N HIS A 39 -13.63 0.49 -4.63
CA HIS A 39 -12.99 -0.82 -4.65
C HIS A 39 -12.06 -1.02 -3.44
N LEU A 40 -11.23 -0.02 -3.12
CA LEU A 40 -10.33 -0.08 -1.97
C LEU A 40 -11.09 -0.09 -0.64
N GLU A 41 -12.20 0.64 -0.51
CA GLU A 41 -13.06 0.59 0.68
C GLU A 41 -13.59 -0.82 0.94
N GLY A 42 -14.11 -1.48 -0.10
CA GLY A 42 -14.54 -2.87 -0.02
C GLY A 42 -13.39 -3.82 0.33
N PHE A 43 -12.22 -3.60 -0.27
CA PHE A 43 -11.06 -4.46 -0.02
C PHE A 43 -10.48 -4.30 1.39
N MET A 44 -10.47 -3.08 1.94
CA MET A 44 -10.09 -2.84 3.33
C MET A 44 -11.07 -3.51 4.29
N GLY A 45 -12.38 -3.48 4.00
CA GLY A 45 -13.39 -4.22 4.77
C GLY A 45 -13.15 -5.73 4.75
N TYR A 46 -12.77 -6.29 3.60
CA TYR A 46 -12.36 -7.69 3.47
C TYR A 46 -11.15 -8.01 4.37
N VAL A 47 -10.10 -7.18 4.35
CA VAL A 47 -8.90 -7.38 5.20
C VAL A 47 -9.26 -7.34 6.69
N GLN A 48 -10.14 -6.43 7.10
CA GLN A 48 -10.61 -6.34 8.48
C GLN A 48 -11.40 -7.60 8.90
N GLN A 49 -12.24 -8.13 8.01
CA GLN A 49 -12.97 -9.36 8.26
C GLN A 49 -12.04 -10.56 8.45
N GLN A 50 -10.97 -10.65 7.63
CA GLN A 50 -9.98 -11.73 7.74
C GLN A 50 -9.15 -11.66 9.03
N ALA A 51 -9.05 -10.48 9.64
CA ALA A 51 -8.38 -10.30 10.92
C ALA A 51 -9.27 -10.71 12.12
N ASP A 52 -10.50 -11.19 11.89
CA ASP A 52 -11.47 -11.64 12.91
C ASP A 52 -11.62 -10.65 14.09
N GLY A 53 -11.70 -9.36 13.76
CA GLY A 53 -11.81 -8.28 14.75
C GLY A 53 -10.55 -7.97 15.55
N THR A 54 -9.46 -8.74 15.40
CA THR A 54 -8.17 -8.49 16.07
C THR A 54 -7.17 -7.89 15.10
N MET A 55 -6.75 -6.64 15.36
CA MET A 55 -5.77 -5.97 14.49
C MET A 55 -4.37 -6.57 14.66
N THR A 56 -4.03 -7.55 13.82
CA THR A 56 -2.68 -8.12 13.76
C THR A 56 -1.72 -7.24 12.98
N ARG A 57 -0.41 -7.48 13.15
CA ARG A 57 0.64 -6.75 12.43
C ARG A 57 0.51 -6.92 10.91
N GLN A 58 0.18 -8.12 10.44
CA GLN A 58 0.00 -8.44 9.02
C GLN A 58 -1.21 -7.69 8.44
N ALA A 59 -2.37 -7.78 9.10
CA ALA A 59 -3.59 -7.08 8.67
C ALA A 59 -3.37 -5.56 8.64
N PHE A 60 -2.74 -5.01 9.69
CA PHE A 60 -2.38 -3.59 9.73
C PHE A 60 -1.45 -3.20 8.58
N SER A 61 -0.43 -4.00 8.29
CA SER A 61 0.53 -3.71 7.21
C SER A 61 -0.16 -3.69 5.84
N VAL A 62 -1.09 -4.61 5.59
CA VAL A 62 -1.89 -4.63 4.36
C VAL A 62 -2.79 -3.40 4.28
N LEU A 63 -3.48 -3.03 5.36
CA LEU A 63 -4.32 -1.83 5.40
C LEU A 63 -3.50 -0.57 5.13
N ASP A 64 -2.33 -0.43 5.77
CA ASP A 64 -1.41 0.68 5.52
C ASP A 64 -0.96 0.75 4.06
N HIS A 65 -0.70 -0.39 3.42
CA HIS A 65 -0.42 -0.45 1.98
C HIS A 65 -1.61 0.01 1.14
N LEU A 66 -2.82 -0.48 1.43
CA LEU A 66 -4.03 -0.17 0.69
C LEU A 66 -4.37 1.34 0.73
N HIS A 67 -4.09 2.02 1.84
CA HIS A 67 -4.24 3.48 1.92
C HIS A 67 -3.29 4.25 0.99
N LYS A 68 -2.17 3.64 0.59
CA LYS A 68 -1.17 4.24 -0.28
C LYS A 68 -1.41 3.92 -1.77
N VAL A 69 -2.25 2.93 -2.07
CA VAL A 69 -2.51 2.46 -3.43
C VAL A 69 -2.92 3.61 -4.35
N LYS A 70 -2.26 3.68 -5.51
CA LYS A 70 -2.55 4.62 -6.58
C LYS A 70 -3.17 3.93 -7.77
N HIS A 71 -2.78 2.69 -8.05
CA HIS A 71 -3.25 1.97 -9.21
C HIS A 71 -3.55 0.52 -8.85
N CYS A 72 -4.61 -0.01 -9.43
CA CYS A 72 -4.92 -1.43 -9.39
C CYS A 72 -4.97 -1.96 -10.83
N LEU A 73 -4.22 -3.03 -11.10
CA LEU A 73 -4.19 -3.72 -12.38
C LEU A 73 -4.69 -5.14 -12.19
N ALA A 74 -5.74 -5.51 -12.93
CA ALA A 74 -6.24 -6.87 -13.00
C ALA A 74 -5.81 -7.49 -14.33
N PHE A 75 -5.20 -8.67 -14.28
CA PHE A 75 -4.70 -9.35 -15.48
C PHE A 75 -4.60 -10.87 -15.29
N GLU A 76 -4.48 -11.56 -16.41
CA GLU A 76 -4.26 -13.00 -16.50
C GLU A 76 -2.83 -13.28 -16.96
N ILE A 77 -2.15 -14.23 -16.32
CA ILE A 77 -0.83 -14.73 -16.72
C ILE A 77 -0.81 -16.25 -16.76
N SER A 78 0.14 -16.80 -17.52
CA SER A 78 0.53 -18.21 -17.40
C SER A 78 1.42 -18.40 -16.18
N GLU A 79 1.31 -19.56 -15.52
CA GLU A 79 2.20 -19.96 -14.41
C GLU A 79 3.70 -19.87 -14.75
N SER A 80 4.10 -20.03 -16.02
CA SER A 80 5.51 -19.90 -16.40
C SER A 80 6.05 -18.48 -16.24
N ASN A 81 5.19 -17.48 -16.04
CA ASN A 81 5.58 -16.08 -15.90
C ASN A 81 5.60 -15.61 -14.43
N LEU A 82 5.46 -16.51 -13.44
CA LEU A 82 5.44 -16.13 -12.02
C LEU A 82 6.74 -15.43 -11.57
N ASP A 83 7.90 -15.85 -12.08
CA ASP A 83 9.18 -15.19 -11.75
C ASP A 83 9.24 -13.75 -12.30
N HIS A 84 8.73 -13.54 -13.52
CA HIS A 84 8.63 -12.22 -14.12
C HIS A 84 7.63 -11.33 -13.37
N LEU A 85 6.49 -11.90 -12.97
CA LEU A 85 5.53 -11.23 -12.11
C LEU A 85 6.18 -10.81 -10.79
N ALA A 86 6.95 -11.68 -10.15
CA ALA A 86 7.59 -11.36 -8.87
C ALA A 86 8.55 -10.17 -9.00
N GLY A 87 9.39 -10.17 -10.05
CA GLY A 87 10.28 -9.06 -10.35
C GLY A 87 9.53 -7.75 -10.61
N TRP A 88 8.45 -7.80 -11.40
CA TRP A 88 7.63 -6.62 -11.68
C TRP A 88 6.86 -6.13 -10.46
N ALA A 89 6.25 -7.03 -9.67
CA ALA A 89 5.50 -6.69 -8.47
C ALA A 89 6.39 -6.02 -7.41
N GLN A 90 7.67 -6.42 -7.34
CA GLN A 90 8.66 -5.76 -6.50
C GLN A 90 8.94 -4.34 -7.01
N ARG A 91 9.20 -4.16 -8.31
CA ARG A 91 9.48 -2.84 -8.91
C ARG A 91 8.28 -1.89 -8.84
N SER A 92 7.06 -2.42 -8.99
CA SER A 92 5.83 -1.64 -8.94
C SER A 92 5.31 -1.41 -7.51
N ASN A 93 6.03 -1.91 -6.50
CA ASN A 93 5.65 -1.94 -5.10
C ASN A 93 4.20 -2.42 -4.89
N SER A 94 3.88 -3.58 -5.47
CA SER A 94 2.54 -4.14 -5.49
C SER A 94 2.37 -5.32 -4.53
N ILE A 95 1.26 -5.32 -3.79
CA ILE A 95 0.70 -6.57 -3.24
C ILE A 95 -0.21 -7.23 -4.27
N LEU A 96 -0.30 -8.55 -4.22
CA LEU A 96 -1.06 -9.35 -5.17
C LEU A 96 -2.27 -9.97 -4.49
N PHE A 97 -3.44 -9.87 -5.11
CA PHE A 97 -4.64 -10.59 -4.70
C PHE A 97 -4.99 -11.64 -5.74
N LEU A 98 -5.19 -12.88 -5.28
CA LEU A 98 -5.50 -14.02 -6.13
C LEU A 98 -6.95 -14.48 -5.92
N ARG A 99 -7.47 -15.28 -6.87
CA ARG A 99 -8.85 -15.80 -6.83
C ARG A 99 -9.15 -16.72 -5.64
N ASP A 100 -8.11 -17.28 -5.02
CA ASP A 100 -8.22 -18.05 -3.77
C ASP A 100 -8.48 -17.16 -2.54
N GLY A 101 -8.55 -15.84 -2.72
CA GLY A 101 -8.72 -14.85 -1.65
C GLY A 101 -7.41 -14.51 -0.94
N SER A 102 -6.29 -15.11 -1.32
CA SER A 102 -5.01 -14.80 -0.67
C SER A 102 -4.47 -13.44 -1.13
N ILE A 103 -3.88 -12.72 -0.18
CA ILE A 103 -3.05 -11.55 -0.39
C ILE A 103 -1.61 -11.99 -0.27
N ARG A 104 -0.81 -11.72 -1.29
CA ARG A 104 0.56 -12.20 -1.43
C ARG A 104 1.54 -11.06 -1.64
N SER A 105 2.75 -11.27 -1.15
CA SER A 105 3.91 -10.42 -1.44
C SER A 105 4.39 -10.63 -2.88
N PRO A 106 5.28 -9.77 -3.41
CA PRO A 106 5.82 -9.92 -4.76
C PRO A 106 6.40 -11.31 -5.04
N ASN A 107 7.11 -11.89 -4.09
CA ASN A 107 7.70 -13.24 -4.20
C ASN A 107 6.68 -14.39 -4.02
N GLY A 108 5.37 -14.10 -3.98
CA GLY A 108 4.31 -15.10 -3.91
C GLY A 108 4.04 -15.68 -2.51
N GLN A 109 4.77 -15.26 -1.47
CA GLN A 109 4.47 -15.65 -0.09
C GLN A 109 3.13 -15.06 0.36
N VAL A 110 2.38 -15.83 1.12
CA VAL A 110 1.07 -15.41 1.62
C VAL A 110 1.26 -14.44 2.79
N ILE A 111 0.68 -13.25 2.67
CA ILE A 111 0.62 -12.23 3.73
C ILE A 111 -0.65 -12.44 4.57
N LEU A 112 -1.76 -12.73 3.90
CA LEU A 112 -3.07 -12.97 4.50
C LEU A 112 -3.87 -13.92 3.62
N ALA A 113 -4.56 -14.89 4.20
CA ALA A 113 -5.43 -15.80 3.46
C ALA A 113 -6.61 -16.29 4.32
N PRO A 114 -7.75 -16.63 3.71
CA PRO A 114 -8.91 -17.17 4.42
C PRO A 114 -8.60 -18.44 5.21
N GLY A 115 -8.98 -18.44 6.49
CA GLY A 115 -8.88 -19.62 7.36
C GLY A 115 -7.45 -20.03 7.72
N VAL A 116 -6.46 -19.18 7.44
CA VAL A 116 -5.06 -19.43 7.80
C VAL A 116 -4.69 -18.58 9.02
N GLU A 117 -4.08 -19.22 10.01
CA GLU A 117 -3.58 -18.54 11.20
C GLU A 117 -2.45 -17.58 10.84
N LEU A 118 -2.63 -16.28 11.14
CA LEU A 118 -1.76 -15.20 10.67
C LEU A 118 -0.32 -15.31 11.20
N GLU A 119 -0.11 -15.97 12.34
CA GLU A 119 1.22 -16.19 12.94
C GLU A 119 2.10 -17.14 12.12
N SER A 120 1.49 -18.01 11.30
CA SER A 120 2.20 -18.94 10.42
C SER A 120 2.65 -18.33 9.09
N LEU A 121 2.23 -17.09 8.81
CA LEU A 121 2.45 -16.42 7.53
C LEU A 121 3.73 -15.58 7.54
N GLU A 122 4.61 -15.87 6.58
CA GLU A 122 5.90 -15.19 6.43
C GLU A 122 5.89 -14.03 5.43
N GLY A 123 4.82 -13.91 4.63
CA GLY A 123 4.70 -12.87 3.61
C GLY A 123 4.75 -11.47 4.20
N ARG A 124 5.38 -10.55 3.48
CA ARG A 124 5.50 -9.14 3.88
C ARG A 124 5.06 -8.23 2.76
N VAL A 125 4.38 -7.15 3.14
CA VAL A 125 4.09 -6.04 2.22
C VAL A 125 5.41 -5.48 1.68
N PRO A 126 5.51 -5.21 0.37
CA PRO A 126 6.72 -4.64 -0.21
C PRO A 126 6.92 -3.20 0.26
N LEU A 127 8.18 -2.78 0.26
CA LEU A 127 8.58 -1.41 0.56
C LEU A 127 9.38 -0.89 -0.60
N THR A 128 9.20 0.38 -0.92
CA THR A 128 10.07 1.09 -1.85
C THR A 128 11.48 1.16 -1.27
N GLU A 129 12.47 1.27 -2.16
CA GLU A 129 13.87 1.41 -1.78
C GLU A 129 14.08 2.63 -0.88
N GLU A 130 13.51 3.77 -1.25
CA GLU A 130 13.55 5.02 -0.47
C GLU A 130 13.03 4.84 0.97
N SER A 131 11.95 4.09 1.14
CA SER A 131 11.38 3.79 2.46
C SER A 131 12.25 2.85 3.27
N ASN A 132 12.86 1.85 2.64
CA ASN A 132 13.82 0.95 3.27
C ASN A 132 15.06 1.72 3.74
N GLU A 133 15.69 2.50 2.87
CA GLU A 133 16.86 3.31 3.21
C GLU A 133 16.57 4.28 4.35
N ARG A 134 15.41 4.95 4.35
CA ARG A 134 15.02 5.87 5.43
C ARG A 134 14.86 5.14 6.76
N ARG A 135 14.33 3.92 6.73
CA ARG A 135 14.20 3.08 7.92
C ARG A 135 15.57 2.63 8.43
N GLU A 136 16.45 2.14 7.55
CA GLU A 136 17.83 1.76 7.86
C GLU A 136 18.58 2.92 8.53
N ARG A 137 18.54 4.13 7.95
CA ARG A 137 19.15 5.33 8.54
C ARG A 137 18.60 5.65 9.94
N SER A 138 17.31 5.42 10.15
CA SER A 138 16.69 5.65 11.46
C SER A 138 17.17 4.64 12.49
N TYR A 139 17.32 3.37 12.11
CA TYR A 139 17.86 2.34 13.00
C TYR A 139 19.33 2.60 13.37
N VAL A 140 20.17 2.96 12.40
CA VAL A 140 21.58 3.34 12.67
C VAL A 140 21.65 4.47 13.70
N LYS A 141 20.84 5.52 13.53
CA LYS A 141 20.81 6.64 14.47
C LYS A 141 20.33 6.25 15.87
N LEU A 142 19.38 5.32 15.98
CA LEU A 142 18.90 4.83 17.28
C LEU A 142 19.97 3.99 17.98
N GLU A 143 20.70 3.17 17.23
CA GLU A 143 21.82 2.38 17.73
C GLU A 143 22.94 3.29 18.26
N ASP A 144 23.31 4.34 17.52
CA ASP A 144 24.28 5.36 17.95
C ASP A 144 23.86 6.03 19.27
N LEU A 145 22.56 6.27 19.44
CA LEU A 145 21.97 6.83 20.65
C LEU A 145 21.78 5.79 21.77
N LYS A 146 22.09 4.51 21.53
CA LYS A 146 21.86 3.37 22.43
C LYS A 146 20.40 3.25 22.87
N LEU A 147 19.48 3.68 22.01
CA LEU A 147 18.05 3.62 22.26
C LEU A 147 17.48 2.34 21.64
N LYS A 148 16.80 1.53 22.47
CA LYS A 148 15.97 0.44 21.96
C LYS A 148 14.61 1.01 21.55
N ALA A 149 14.36 1.08 20.24
CA ALA A 149 13.05 1.42 19.72
C ALA A 149 12.26 0.15 19.38
N PRO A 150 10.92 0.18 19.48
CA PRO A 150 10.08 -0.79 18.81
C PRO A 150 10.30 -0.73 17.28
N PRO A 151 9.84 -1.74 16.52
CA PRO A 151 9.88 -1.68 15.06
C PRO A 151 9.26 -0.38 14.53
N ILE A 152 10.05 0.39 13.77
CA ILE A 152 9.61 1.67 13.22
C ILE A 152 8.57 1.40 12.14
N PRO A 153 7.43 2.12 12.13
CA PRO A 153 6.42 1.97 11.09
C PRO A 153 6.98 2.32 9.72
N PHE A 154 6.34 1.81 8.66
CA PHE A 154 6.75 2.11 7.30
C PHE A 154 6.59 3.59 7.00
N SER A 155 7.70 4.24 6.63
CA SER A 155 7.65 5.61 6.14
C SER A 155 7.05 5.64 4.75
N ILE A 156 6.32 6.70 4.42
CA ILE A 156 5.93 6.96 3.03
C ILE A 156 7.15 7.45 2.24
N SER A 157 7.28 7.04 0.99
CA SER A 157 8.35 7.46 0.08
C SER A 157 7.91 8.56 -0.88
N GLU A 158 8.86 9.26 -1.49
CA GLU A 158 8.59 10.36 -2.42
C GLU A 158 7.85 9.83 -3.65
N SER A 159 8.24 8.64 -4.11
CA SER A 159 7.59 7.89 -5.19
C SER A 159 6.13 7.47 -4.90
N GLU A 160 5.63 7.63 -3.67
CA GLU A 160 4.24 7.33 -3.27
C GLU A 160 3.41 8.60 -2.96
N VAL A 161 4.06 9.77 -2.91
CA VAL A 161 3.44 11.03 -2.50
C VAL A 161 2.95 11.80 -3.71
N ILE A 162 1.65 12.12 -3.70
CA ILE A 162 1.07 13.12 -4.59
C ILE A 162 0.95 14.41 -3.79
N LEU A 163 1.73 15.42 -4.16
CA LEU A 163 1.63 16.74 -3.57
C LEU A 163 0.28 17.36 -3.95
N ARG A 164 -0.41 17.90 -2.95
CA ARG A 164 -1.64 18.67 -3.21
C ARG A 164 -1.27 19.99 -3.84
N ASP A 165 -1.94 20.35 -4.92
CA ASP A 165 -1.89 21.72 -5.43
C ASP A 165 -2.53 22.66 -4.39
N TRP A 166 -1.73 23.61 -3.92
CA TRP A 166 -2.14 24.65 -2.98
C TRP A 166 -3.23 25.54 -3.56
N ASN A 167 -3.24 25.75 -4.88
CA ASN A 167 -4.20 26.61 -5.56
C ASN A 167 -5.53 25.92 -5.87
N SER A 168 -5.69 24.64 -5.53
CA SER A 168 -6.95 23.94 -5.71
C SER A 168 -8.02 24.50 -4.74
N PRO A 169 -9.20 24.93 -5.23
CA PRO A 169 -10.25 25.50 -4.38
C PRO A 169 -10.68 24.57 -3.24
N LYS A 170 -10.67 23.25 -3.48
CA LYS A 170 -11.03 22.23 -2.47
C LYS A 170 -10.02 22.11 -1.32
N ASN A 171 -8.79 22.57 -1.52
CA ASN A 171 -7.71 22.51 -0.52
C ASN A 171 -7.59 23.82 0.26
N ALA A 172 -7.88 24.97 -0.36
CA ALA A 172 -7.91 26.27 0.30
C ALA A 172 -8.90 26.29 1.49
N ASP A 173 -10.09 25.71 1.31
CA ASP A 173 -11.12 25.67 2.36
C ASP A 173 -10.71 24.80 3.57
N LYS A 174 -10.01 23.68 3.35
CA LYS A 174 -9.53 22.80 4.42
C LYS A 174 -8.38 23.42 5.23
N CYS A 175 -7.52 24.21 4.60
CA CYS A 175 -6.45 24.94 5.28
C CYS A 175 -7.01 26.06 6.17
N LEU A 176 -8.06 26.76 5.72
CA LEU A 176 -8.72 27.82 6.50
C LEU A 176 -9.49 27.27 7.71
N LEU A 177 -10.07 26.07 7.59
CA LEU A 177 -10.73 25.39 8.72
C LEU A 177 -9.74 25.01 9.84
N ASN A 178 -8.56 24.51 9.49
CA ASN A 178 -7.55 24.15 10.50
C ASN A 178 -6.89 25.38 11.14
N SER A 179 -6.67 26.47 10.40
CA SER A 179 -6.16 27.72 10.99
C SER A 179 -7.22 28.41 11.86
N ALA A 180 -8.50 28.41 11.47
CA ALA A 180 -9.59 28.96 12.28
C ALA A 180 -9.76 28.22 13.61
N VAL A 181 -9.58 26.89 13.64
CA VAL A 181 -9.58 26.10 14.89
C VAL A 181 -8.35 26.46 15.75
N TYR A 182 -7.18 26.65 15.15
CA TYR A 182 -5.97 27.08 15.86
C TYR A 182 -6.11 28.49 16.46
N PHE A 183 -6.69 29.44 15.73
CA PHE A 183 -6.98 30.80 16.21
C PHE A 183 -8.02 30.82 17.34
N LYS A 184 -9.02 29.95 17.27
CA LYS A 184 -10.08 29.84 18.28
C LYS A 184 -9.61 29.15 19.57
N LEU A 185 -8.60 28.27 19.48
CA LEU A 185 -8.02 27.57 20.64
C LEU A 185 -6.89 28.34 21.34
N HIS A 186 -6.16 29.20 20.62
CA HIS A 186 -5.00 29.90 21.18
C HIS A 186 -5.15 31.41 21.33
N GLY A 187 -6.35 31.97 21.09
CA GLY A 187 -6.70 33.33 21.53
C GLY A 187 -5.68 34.39 21.14
N ALA A 188 -5.22 34.41 19.89
CA ALA A 188 -4.34 35.46 19.42
C ALA A 188 -5.16 36.72 19.13
N LYS A 189 -5.13 37.69 20.06
CA LYS A 189 -5.52 39.08 19.77
C LYS A 189 -4.52 39.61 18.75
N ILE A 190 -4.95 39.75 17.51
CA ILE A 190 -4.30 40.64 16.56
C ILE A 190 -4.79 42.05 16.91
N ALA A 191 -3.83 43.00 16.97
CA ALA A 191 -3.96 44.36 17.50
C ALA A 191 -5.24 45.11 17.09
#